data_AF-A0A1C5BUG9-F1
#
_entry.id   AF-A0A1C5BUG9-F1
#
_cell.length_a   1.000
_cell.length_b   1.000
_cell.length_c   1.000
_cell.angle_alpha   90.00
_cell.angle_beta   90.00
_cell.angle_gamma   90.00
#
_symmetry.space_group_name_H-M   'P 1'
#
loop_
_entity.id
_entity.type
_entity.pdbx_description
1 polymer ?
#
loop_
_entity_poly.entity_id
_entity_poly.type
_entity_poly.pdbx_seq_one_letter_code
_entity_poly.pdbx_strand_id
1 'polypeptide(L)'
;MTVLHLVDETETADLAAFLARLLHYDRGAAVRLQAAGTALAVFGRPPSFEVLAVRAVRLAKPYEDGLRVSLDSTVSAGELLESVSERAATAAVPGAVTGPPWAGVLPPRGG
;
A
#
# COMPACT_ATOMS: atom_id res chain seq x y z
N MET A 1 -7.69 -5.47 -13.32
CA MET A 1 -6.54 -5.53 -12.40
C MET A 1 -6.02 -4.11 -12.28
N THR A 2 -6.06 -3.54 -11.08
CA THR A 2 -5.82 -2.10 -10.87
C THR A 2 -4.32 -1.84 -10.79
N VAL A 3 -3.83 -0.80 -11.47
CA VAL A 3 -2.40 -0.43 -11.47
C VAL A 3 -2.24 0.97 -10.89
N LEU A 4 -1.37 1.07 -9.89
CA LEU A 4 -0.94 2.33 -9.30
C LEU A 4 0.23 2.87 -10.12
N HIS A 5 0.16 4.14 -10.51
CA HIS A 5 1.24 4.84 -11.20
C HIS A 5 1.89 5.79 -10.20
N LEU A 6 3.12 5.50 -9.81
CA LEU A 6 3.90 6.29 -8.85
C LEU A 6 4.61 7.42 -9.59
N VAL A 7 4.93 8.50 -8.87
CA VAL A 7 5.49 9.71 -9.50
C VAL A 7 6.86 9.48 -10.14
N ASP A 8 7.67 8.57 -9.58
CA ASP A 8 9.00 8.22 -10.10
C ASP A 8 9.53 6.89 -9.52
N GLU A 9 10.74 6.50 -9.94
CA GLU A 9 11.43 5.30 -9.47
C GLU A 9 11.80 5.38 -7.97
N THR A 10 12.09 6.58 -7.45
CA THR A 10 12.47 6.76 -6.04
C THR A 10 11.30 6.49 -5.11
N GLU A 11 10.13 7.02 -5.44
CA GLU A 11 8.88 6.76 -4.70
C GLU A 11 8.53 5.26 -4.75
N THR A 12 8.87 4.59 -5.85
CA THR A 12 8.67 3.15 -6.04
C THR A 12 9.65 2.31 -5.22
N ALA A 13 10.92 2.68 -5.18
CA ALA A 13 11.94 2.04 -4.35
C ALA A 13 11.64 2.22 -2.85
N ASP A 14 11.15 3.40 -2.44
CA ASP A 14 10.71 3.67 -1.07
C ASP A 14 9.55 2.76 -0.64
N LEU A 15 8.56 2.56 -1.52
CA LEU A 15 7.45 1.64 -1.27
C LEU A 15 7.97 0.20 -1.15
N ALA A 16 8.84 -0.24 -2.06
CA ALA A 16 9.43 -1.57 -2.02
C ALA A 16 10.21 -1.79 -0.71
N ALA A 17 11.03 -0.83 -0.30
CA ALA A 17 11.81 -0.89 0.95
C ALA A 17 10.91 -0.98 2.19
N PHE A 18 9.81 -0.23 2.23
CA PHE A 18 8.83 -0.30 3.30
C PHE A 18 8.19 -1.70 3.40
N LEU A 19 7.74 -2.27 2.28
CA LEU A 19 7.13 -3.60 2.24
C LEU A 19 8.15 -4.68 2.62
N ALA A 20 9.36 -4.61 2.09
CA ALA A 20 10.45 -5.52 2.44
C ALA A 20 10.75 -5.49 3.95
N ARG A 21 10.69 -4.32 4.59
CA ARG A 21 10.87 -4.18 6.04
C ARG A 21 9.75 -4.85 6.83
N LEU A 22 8.49 -4.75 6.39
CA LEU A 22 7.38 -5.46 7.02
C LEU A 22 7.57 -6.98 6.89
N LEU A 23 7.89 -7.45 5.68
CA LEU A 23 8.10 -8.87 5.37
C LEU A 23 9.32 -9.48 6.07
N HIS A 24 10.29 -8.65 6.43
CA HIS A 24 11.43 -9.07 7.25
C HIS A 24 10.98 -9.50 8.66
N TYR A 25 9.98 -8.83 9.24
CA TYR A 25 9.44 -9.19 10.57
C TYR A 25 8.30 -10.21 10.52
N ASP A 26 7.47 -10.15 9.48
CA ASP A 26 6.35 -11.06 9.28
C ASP A 26 6.16 -11.40 7.79
N ARG A 27 6.49 -12.63 7.41
CA ARG A 27 6.35 -13.11 6.02
C ARG A 27 4.90 -13.16 5.55
N GLY A 28 3.93 -13.21 6.47
CA GLY A 28 2.49 -13.17 6.20
C GLY A 28 1.88 -11.77 6.29
N ALA A 29 2.70 -10.71 6.37
CA ALA A 29 2.22 -9.36 6.56
C ALA A 29 1.19 -8.95 5.50
N ALA A 30 0.09 -8.35 5.96
CA ALA A 30 -0.89 -7.66 5.13
C ALA A 30 -0.73 -6.14 5.29
N VAL A 31 -1.02 -5.40 4.23
CA VAL A 31 -1.09 -3.93 4.25
C VAL A 31 -2.47 -3.44 3.83
N ARG A 32 -2.89 -2.32 4.39
CA ARG A 32 -4.11 -1.62 3.96
C ARG A 32 -3.73 -0.43 3.11
N LEU A 33 -4.27 -0.40 1.89
CA LEU A 33 -4.08 0.65 0.90
C LEU A 33 -5.27 1.59 0.96
N GLN A 34 -5.02 2.88 1.15
CA GLN A 34 -6.02 3.92 1.04
C GLN A 34 -5.56 4.98 0.05
N ALA A 35 -6.28 5.15 -1.06
CA ALA A 35 -5.94 6.15 -2.06
C ALA A 35 -7.10 7.14 -2.28
N ALA A 36 -6.74 8.42 -2.41
CA ALA A 36 -7.65 9.49 -2.78
C ALA A 36 -6.88 10.55 -3.57
N GLY A 37 -7.37 10.91 -4.75
CA GLY A 37 -6.61 11.77 -5.67
C GLY A 37 -5.24 11.16 -5.97
N THR A 38 -4.18 11.94 -5.85
CA THR A 38 -2.79 11.53 -6.10
C THR A 38 -2.06 11.00 -4.87
N ALA A 39 -2.75 10.82 -3.74
CA ALA A 39 -2.15 10.32 -2.51
C ALA A 39 -2.55 8.86 -2.26
N LEU A 40 -1.57 8.03 -1.92
CA LEU A 40 -1.76 6.67 -1.43
C LEU A 40 -1.12 6.55 -0.04
N ALA A 41 -1.90 6.13 0.95
CA ALA A 41 -1.42 5.71 2.25
C ALA A 41 -1.36 4.17 2.29
N VAL A 42 -0.20 3.64 2.65
CA VAL A 42 0.06 2.21 2.85
C VAL A 42 0.29 1.97 4.33
N PHE A 43 -0.69 1.34 4.98
CA PHE A 43 -0.64 1.03 6.40
C PHE A 43 -0.18 -0.42 6.61
N GLY A 44 0.73 -0.62 7.55
CA GLY A 44 1.15 -1.94 8.02
C GLY A 44 1.41 -1.92 9.52
N ARG A 45 1.41 -3.09 10.14
CA ARG A 45 1.70 -3.23 11.57
C ARG A 45 2.82 -4.26 11.76
N PRO A 46 4.06 -3.83 12.03
CA PRO A 46 5.10 -4.74 12.46
C PRO A 46 4.69 -5.45 13.76
N PRO A 47 4.82 -6.78 13.88
CA PRO A 47 4.39 -7.52 15.07
C PRO A 47 5.13 -7.08 16.34
N SER A 48 6.40 -6.68 16.22
CA SER A 48 7.28 -6.41 17.36
C SER A 48 7.07 -5.06 18.07
N PHE A 49 6.32 -4.13 17.47
CA PHE A 49 6.34 -2.74 17.91
C PHE A 49 4.98 -2.19 18.38
N GLU A 50 3.89 -2.95 18.25
CA GLU A 50 2.51 -2.50 18.52
C GLU A 50 2.09 -1.17 17.84
N VAL A 51 2.92 -0.60 16.97
CA VAL A 51 2.66 0.64 16.23
C VAL A 51 2.05 0.35 14.87
N LEU A 52 1.21 1.28 14.43
CA LEU A 52 0.80 1.37 13.03
C LEU A 52 1.88 2.15 12.26
N ALA A 53 2.54 1.49 11.32
CA ALA A 53 3.44 2.15 10.39
C ALA A 53 2.65 2.58 9.15
N VAL A 54 2.95 3.79 8.65
CA VAL A 54 2.35 4.32 7.43
C VAL A 54 3.44 4.79 6.48
N ARG A 55 3.30 4.42 5.20
CA ARG A 55 4.04 5.04 4.10
C ARG A 55 3.06 5.82 3.22
N ALA A 56 3.29 7.12 3.13
CA ALA A 56 2.63 7.95 2.12
C ALA A 56 3.39 7.83 0.80
N VAL A 57 2.66 7.60 -0.29
CA VAL A 57 3.19 7.39 -1.64
C VAL A 57 2.48 8.38 -2.57
N ARG A 58 3.27 9.06 -3.40
CA ARG A 58 2.74 9.98 -4.41
C ARG A 58 2.48 9.24 -5.72
N LEU A 59 1.26 9.39 -6.23
CA LEU A 59 0.84 8.87 -7.52
C LEU A 59 1.05 9.93 -8.61
N ALA A 60 1.51 9.50 -9.78
CA ALA A 60 1.70 10.34 -10.96
C ALA A 60 0.37 10.90 -11.51
N LYS A 61 -0.74 10.21 -11.25
CA LYS A 61 -2.09 10.62 -11.61
C LYS A 61 -3.07 10.22 -10.50
N PRO A 62 -4.26 10.81 -10.43
CA PRO A 62 -5.28 10.38 -9.50
C PRO A 62 -5.55 8.86 -9.60
N TYR A 63 -5.84 8.23 -8.47
CA TYR A 63 -6.29 6.84 -8.46
C TYR A 63 -7.63 6.73 -9.19
N GLU A 64 -7.67 5.81 -10.16
CA GLU A 64 -8.86 5.53 -10.96
C GLU A 64 -8.94 4.02 -11.24
N ASP A 65 -10.11 3.43 -10.97
CA ASP A 65 -10.42 2.04 -11.32
C ASP A 65 -11.88 1.94 -11.80
N GLY A 66 -12.07 2.07 -13.11
CA GLY A 66 -13.38 2.25 -13.72
C GLY A 66 -14.04 3.54 -13.19
N LEU A 67 -15.15 3.40 -12.46
CA LEU A 67 -15.87 4.52 -11.83
C LEU A 67 -15.37 4.82 -10.40
N ARG A 68 -14.44 4.04 -9.85
CA ARG A 68 -13.92 4.24 -8.50
C ARG A 68 -12.78 5.24 -8.51
N VAL A 69 -12.94 6.31 -7.73
CA VAL A 69 -11.93 7.38 -7.54
C VAL A 69 -11.23 7.31 -6.19
N SER A 70 -11.48 6.25 -5.43
CA SER A 70 -10.82 5.96 -4.15
C SER A 70 -10.56 4.47 -3.98
N LEU A 71 -9.41 4.15 -3.38
CA LEU A 71 -9.04 2.80 -2.98
C LEU A 71 -9.16 2.68 -1.46
N ASP A 72 -9.74 1.57 -0.98
CA ASP A 72 -9.63 1.12 0.40
C ASP A 72 -9.67 -0.40 0.38
N SER A 73 -8.51 -1.04 0.47
CA SER A 73 -8.37 -2.50 0.37
C SER A 73 -7.21 -3.01 1.22
N THR A 74 -7.36 -4.20 1.79
CA THR A 74 -6.25 -4.93 2.41
C THR A 74 -5.72 -5.97 1.44
N VAL A 75 -4.41 -5.98 1.25
CA VAL A 75 -3.71 -6.91 0.34
C VAL A 75 -2.51 -7.55 1.05
N SER A 76 -2.00 -8.64 0.48
CA SER A 76 -0.72 -9.23 0.89
C SER A 76 0.42 -8.24 0.62
N ALA A 77 1.28 -8.01 1.62
CA ALA A 77 2.47 -7.18 1.44
C ALA A 77 3.48 -7.83 0.49
N GLY A 78 3.55 -9.17 0.50
CA GLY A 78 4.41 -9.97 -0.38
C GLY A 78 4.01 -9.84 -1.83
N GLU A 79 2.74 -10.11 -2.15
CA GLU A 79 2.23 -9.99 -3.52
C GLU A 79 2.32 -8.55 -4.04
N LEU A 80 2.07 -7.57 -3.15
CA LEU A 80 2.23 -6.17 -3.53
C LEU A 80 3.69 -5.86 -3.88
N LEU A 81 4.66 -6.30 -3.05
CA LEU A 81 6.08 -6.11 -3.31
C LEU A 81 6.52 -6.76 -4.64
N GLU A 82 6.07 -7.99 -4.90
CA GLU A 82 6.36 -8.70 -6.16
C GLU A 82 5.82 -7.99 -7.40
N SER A 83 4.73 -7.23 -7.26
CA SER A 83 4.14 -6.44 -8.34
C SER A 83 4.85 -5.11 -8.61
N VAL A 84 5.75 -4.68 -7.72
CA VAL A 84 6.41 -3.37 -7.83
C VAL A 84 7.40 -3.41 -8.99
N SER A 85 7.23 -2.49 -9.93
CA SER A 85 8.15 -2.25 -11.03
C SER A 85 8.77 -0.87 -10.90
N GLU A 86 10.00 -0.83 -10.35
CA GLU A 86 10.75 0.42 -10.14
C GLU A 86 10.95 1.18 -11.46
N ARG A 87 11.45 0.53 -12.50
CA ARG A 87 11.69 1.16 -13.82
C ARG A 87 10.42 1.68 -14.48
N ALA A 88 9.28 1.04 -14.24
CA ALA A 88 8.01 1.46 -14.82
C ALA A 88 7.26 2.43 -13.90
N ALA A 89 7.79 2.74 -12.70
CA ALA A 89 7.13 3.47 -11.64
C ALA A 89 5.68 3.00 -11.39
N THR A 90 5.48 1.68 -11.31
CA THR A 90 4.14 1.09 -11.14
C THR A 90 4.10 -0.01 -10.08
N ALA A 91 2.91 -0.24 -9.53
CA ALA A 91 2.60 -1.40 -8.71
C ALA A 91 1.17 -1.88 -9.02
N ALA A 92 0.99 -3.18 -9.22
CA ALA A 92 -0.36 -3.74 -9.37
C ALA A 92 -0.97 -3.99 -8.01
N VAL A 93 -2.26 -3.68 -7.83
CA VAL A 93 -2.97 -3.98 -6.58
C VAL A 93 -3.35 -5.46 -6.57
N PRO A 94 -2.84 -6.27 -5.62
CA PRO A 94 -3.19 -7.68 -5.53
C PRO A 94 -4.66 -7.90 -5.14
N GLY A 95 -5.06 -9.18 -5.13
CA GLY A 95 -6.36 -9.58 -4.62
C GLY A 95 -6.55 -9.15 -3.17
N ALA A 96 -7.77 -8.72 -2.83
CA ALA A 96 -8.08 -8.38 -1.45
C ALA A 96 -8.02 -9.63 -0.57
N VAL A 97 -7.38 -9.51 0.58
CA VAL A 97 -7.35 -10.55 1.63
C VAL A 97 -8.20 -10.10 2.81
N THR A 98 -8.65 -11.04 3.63
CA THR A 98 -9.35 -10.71 4.87
C THR A 98 -8.47 -9.83 5.75
N GLY A 99 -9.03 -8.72 6.20
CA GLY A 99 -8.31 -7.67 6.92
C GLY A 99 -7.61 -8.20 8.17
N PRO A 100 -6.37 -7.77 8.45
CA PRO A 100 -5.69 -8.12 9.69
C PRO A 100 -6.44 -7.52 10.89
N PRO A 101 -6.30 -8.11 12.09
CA PRO A 101 -7.08 -7.72 13.28
C PRO A 101 -6.91 -6.24 13.67
N TRP A 102 -5.85 -5.57 13.21
CA TRP A 102 -5.59 -4.15 13.46
C TRP A 102 -6.32 -3.20 12.50
N ALA A 103 -7.03 -3.69 11.48
CA ALA A 103 -7.72 -2.82 10.51
C ALA A 103 -8.75 -1.87 11.17
N GLY A 104 -9.26 -2.19 12.36
CA GLY A 104 -10.17 -1.36 13.15
C GLY A 104 -9.51 -0.20 13.91
N VAL A 105 -8.18 -0.12 13.95
CA VAL A 105 -7.45 0.97 14.64
C VAL A 105 -6.89 2.04 13.70
N LEU A 106 -7.33 2.05 12.43
CA LEU A 106 -6.90 3.07 11.48
C LEU A 106 -7.39 4.46 11.89
N PRO A 107 -6.60 5.52 11.60
CA PRO A 107 -7.06 6.88 11.82
C PRO A 107 -8.32 7.20 10.99
N PRO A 108 -9.14 8.16 11.43
CA PRO A 108 -10.29 8.64 10.67
C PRO A 108 -9.89 9.09 9.26
N ARG A 109 -10.82 8.94 8.31
CA ARG A 109 -10.57 9.24 6.88
C ARG A 109 -10.50 10.73 6.55
N GLY A 110 -10.79 11.60 7.50
CA GLY A 110 -10.83 13.06 7.34
C GLY A 110 -10.79 13.77 8.68
N GLY A 111 -10.43 15.05 8.65
CA GLY A 111 -10.39 15.96 9.79
C GLY A 111 -10.95 17.32 9.41
#